data_AF-A0AA48HGI2-F1
#
_entry.id   AF-A0AA48HGI2-F1
#
_cell.length_a   1.000
_cell.length_b   1.000
_cell.length_c   1.000
_cell.angle_alpha   90.00
_cell.angle_beta   90.00
_cell.angle_gamma   90.00
#
_symmetry.space_group_name_H-M   'P 1'
#
loop_
_entity.id
_entity.type
_entity.pdbx_description
1 polymer ?
#
loop_
_entity_poly.entity_id
_entity_poly.type
_entity_poly.pdbx_seq_one_letter_code
_entity_poly.pdbx_strand_id
1 'polypeptide(L)'
;MQTVTAESWSHLHELLFAGSWNDEISRYRSPYAFRGQPSEKFDLKTSLMRLGGEFQPLEKHLLRNFRKYGHDNFDTTNVIWHWLTIAQHHGLPTRMLDWTCSPLLAMHFATADIDYAEQDGIIWKVNYHDSYTNSDKHLLTSVGNEKHLDKADV
;
A
#
# COMPACT_ATOMS: atom_id res chain seq x y z
N MET A 1 -2.33 13.80 -11.12
CA MET A 1 -1.84 13.72 -9.72
C MET A 1 -1.48 15.14 -9.31
N GLN A 2 -1.98 15.65 -8.20
CA GLN A 2 -1.71 17.01 -7.73
C GLN A 2 -0.71 16.94 -6.59
N THR A 3 0.42 17.66 -6.73
CA THR A 3 1.45 17.79 -5.69
C THR A 3 1.35 19.18 -5.09
N VAL A 4 1.43 19.26 -3.76
CA VAL A 4 1.42 20.52 -3.00
C VAL A 4 2.59 20.49 -2.03
N THR A 5 3.41 21.54 -2.05
CA THR A 5 4.53 21.70 -1.13
C THR A 5 4.07 22.47 0.10
N ALA A 6 4.31 21.93 1.30
CA ALA A 6 3.98 22.61 2.53
C ALA A 6 5.01 23.72 2.81
N GLU A 7 4.51 24.93 3.06
CA GLU A 7 5.36 26.12 3.29
C GLU A 7 5.73 26.33 4.76
N SER A 8 5.02 25.65 5.66
CA SER A 8 5.25 25.70 7.10
C SER A 8 4.71 24.45 7.79
N TRP A 9 5.09 24.25 9.04
CA TRP A 9 4.56 23.16 9.87
C TRP A 9 3.03 23.23 10.01
N SER A 10 2.48 24.42 10.23
CA SER A 10 1.03 24.62 10.32
C SER A 10 0.33 24.29 9.01
N HIS A 11 0.87 24.75 7.89
CA HIS A 11 0.33 24.44 6.57
C HIS A 11 0.38 22.93 6.28
N LEU A 12 1.45 22.23 6.67
CA LEU A 12 1.53 20.77 6.57
C LEU A 12 0.40 20.08 7.36
N HIS A 13 0.17 20.50 8.61
CA HIS A 13 -0.92 19.98 9.42
C HIS A 13 -2.28 20.21 8.78
N GLU A 14 -2.53 21.42 8.26
CA GLU A 14 -3.76 21.73 7.53
C GLU A 14 -3.96 20.80 6.33
N LEU A 15 -2.93 20.58 5.51
CA LEU A 15 -3.00 19.68 4.36
C LEU A 15 -3.26 18.22 4.76
N LEU A 16 -2.59 17.73 5.80
CA LEU A 16 -2.75 16.36 6.28
C LEU A 16 -4.16 16.10 6.82
N PHE A 17 -4.70 17.04 7.60
CA PHE A 17 -6.02 16.91 8.22
C PHE A 17 -7.16 17.50 7.37
N ALA A 18 -6.88 18.09 6.21
CA ALA A 18 -7.91 18.55 5.28
C ALA A 18 -8.86 17.39 4.89
N GLY A 19 -10.17 17.62 4.99
CA GLY A 19 -11.19 16.61 4.71
C GLY A 19 -11.34 15.53 5.78
N SER A 20 -10.77 15.72 6.98
CA SER A 20 -10.95 14.78 8.09
C SER A 20 -12.30 14.89 8.78
N TRP A 21 -12.95 16.06 8.71
CA TRP A 21 -14.25 16.28 9.31
C TRP A 21 -15.33 15.59 8.48
N ASN A 22 -16.19 14.83 9.15
CA ASN A 22 -17.35 14.19 8.54
C ASN A 22 -18.62 14.72 9.21
N ASP A 23 -19.42 15.44 8.42
CA ASP A 23 -20.68 16.06 8.87
C ASP A 23 -21.74 15.03 9.29
N GLU A 24 -21.84 13.91 8.58
CA GLU A 24 -22.87 12.86 8.83
C GLU A 24 -22.77 12.28 10.24
N ILE A 25 -21.54 12.16 10.75
CA ILE A 25 -21.26 11.63 12.09
C ILE A 25 -20.80 12.70 13.08
N SER A 26 -20.69 13.96 12.64
CA SER A 26 -20.21 15.11 13.43
C SER A 26 -18.89 14.83 14.17
N ARG A 27 -17.94 14.16 13.49
CA ARG A 27 -16.67 13.73 14.08
C ARG A 27 -15.54 13.78 13.05
N TYR A 28 -14.31 13.85 13.55
CA TYR A 28 -13.12 13.64 12.73
C TYR A 28 -12.96 12.15 12.37
N ARG A 29 -13.20 11.82 11.11
CA ARG A 29 -12.97 10.51 10.52
C ARG A 29 -12.47 10.69 9.10
N SER A 30 -11.15 10.75 8.98
CA SER A 30 -10.47 10.88 7.69
C SER A 30 -10.77 9.67 6.77
N PRO A 31 -11.28 9.90 5.54
CA PRO A 31 -11.41 8.87 4.52
C PRO A 31 -10.10 8.64 3.75
N TYR A 32 -8.98 9.17 4.27
CA TYR A 32 -7.69 9.11 3.60
C TYR A 32 -6.76 8.06 4.22
N ALA A 33 -5.98 7.42 3.37
CA ALA A 33 -4.80 6.68 3.75
C ALA A 33 -3.54 7.45 3.32
N PHE A 34 -2.47 7.28 4.09
CA PHE A 34 -1.24 8.04 3.98
C PHE A 34 -0.03 7.12 3.86
N ARG A 35 1.01 7.56 3.15
CA ARG A 35 2.31 6.89 3.08
C ARG A 35 3.41 7.94 3.03
N GLY A 36 4.33 7.91 4.00
CA GLY A 36 5.50 8.77 3.99
C GLY A 36 6.69 8.10 3.32
N GLN A 37 7.49 8.90 2.62
CA GLN A 37 8.78 8.52 2.08
C GLN A 37 9.78 9.65 2.33
N PRO A 38 11.04 9.31 2.64
CA PRO A 38 12.04 10.30 3.04
C PRO A 38 12.63 11.10 1.88
N SER A 39 12.28 10.76 0.63
CA SER A 39 12.69 11.51 -0.55
C SER A 39 11.54 11.58 -1.55
N GLU A 40 11.24 12.76 -2.08
CA GLU A 40 10.27 12.96 -3.16
C GLU A 40 10.65 12.23 -4.46
N LYS A 41 11.93 11.85 -4.60
CA LYS A 41 12.44 11.10 -5.75
C LYS A 41 12.04 9.62 -5.70
N PHE A 42 11.45 9.16 -4.60
CA PHE A 42 11.03 7.78 -4.47
C PHE A 42 9.68 7.55 -5.13
N ASP A 43 9.69 6.65 -6.12
CA ASP A 43 8.47 6.20 -6.76
C ASP A 43 7.64 5.30 -5.82
N LEU A 44 6.33 5.22 -6.07
CA LEU A 44 5.42 4.22 -5.49
C LEU A 44 5.61 2.83 -6.11
N LYS A 45 6.84 2.33 -6.14
CA LYS A 45 7.17 0.98 -6.60
C LYS A 45 7.13 0.00 -5.44
N THR A 46 6.43 -1.12 -5.62
CA THR A 46 6.40 -2.20 -4.62
C THR A 46 7.74 -2.92 -4.57
N SER A 47 7.98 -3.73 -3.53
CA SER A 47 9.19 -4.56 -3.45
C SER A 47 9.32 -5.49 -4.66
N LEU A 48 8.20 -6.03 -5.14
CA LEU A 48 8.16 -6.84 -6.36
C LEU A 48 8.53 -6.03 -7.62
N MET A 49 7.97 -4.83 -7.81
CA MET A 49 8.27 -4.00 -8.99
C MET A 49 9.73 -3.58 -9.07
N ARG A 50 10.39 -3.43 -7.91
CA ARG A 50 11.83 -3.09 -7.84
C ARG A 50 12.75 -4.22 -8.32
N LEU A 51 12.26 -5.46 -8.45
CA LEU A 51 13.02 -6.57 -9.05
C LEU A 51 13.22 -6.41 -10.56
N GLY A 52 12.41 -5.57 -11.21
CA GLY A 52 12.42 -5.38 -12.66
C GLY A 52 11.79 -6.55 -13.45
N GLY A 53 11.67 -6.37 -14.77
CA GLY A 53 11.08 -7.37 -15.67
C GLY A 53 9.57 -7.55 -15.52
N GLU A 54 9.06 -8.69 -16.01
CA GLU A 54 7.65 -9.04 -15.87
C GLU A 54 7.35 -9.54 -14.46
N PHE A 55 6.85 -8.63 -13.61
CA PHE A 55 6.60 -8.91 -12.20
C PHE A 55 5.36 -9.76 -11.92
N GLN A 56 4.34 -9.71 -12.78
CA GLN A 56 3.08 -10.45 -12.61
C GLN A 56 3.29 -11.99 -12.62
N PRO A 57 3.97 -12.58 -13.63
CA PRO A 57 4.29 -14.01 -13.60
C PRO A 57 5.25 -14.39 -12.48
N LEU A 58 6.22 -13.51 -12.19
CA LEU A 58 7.23 -13.75 -11.15
C LEU A 58 6.58 -13.91 -9.78
N GLU A 59 5.68 -13.01 -9.39
CA GLU A 59 5.01 -13.09 -8.10
C GLU A 59 4.20 -14.38 -7.94
N LYS A 60 3.52 -14.83 -9.01
CA LYS A 60 2.79 -16.10 -9.00
C LYS A 60 3.72 -17.27 -8.66
N HIS A 61 4.91 -17.32 -9.26
CA HIS A 61 5.90 -18.35 -8.95
C HIS A 61 6.47 -18.24 -7.54
N LEU A 62 6.76 -17.01 -7.09
CA LEU A 62 7.25 -16.74 -5.73
C LEU A 62 6.23 -17.17 -4.68
N LEU A 63 4.96 -16.76 -4.82
CA LEU A 63 3.89 -17.12 -3.88
C LEU A 63 3.58 -18.62 -3.91
N ARG A 64 3.56 -19.25 -5.09
CA ARG A 64 3.39 -20.71 -5.19
C ARG A 64 4.47 -21.45 -4.40
N ASN A 65 5.73 -21.07 -4.58
CA ASN A 65 6.83 -21.69 -3.87
C ASN A 65 6.75 -21.39 -2.37
N PHE A 66 6.44 -20.15 -1.98
CA PHE A 66 6.24 -19.76 -0.58
C PHE A 66 5.16 -20.60 0.09
N ARG A 67 4.01 -20.81 -0.56
CA ARG A 67 2.92 -21.68 -0.08
C ARG A 67 3.38 -23.14 0.07
N LYS A 68 4.06 -23.67 -0.94
CA LYS A 68 4.55 -25.06 -0.95
C LYS A 68 5.46 -25.36 0.23
N TYR A 69 6.31 -24.42 0.63
CA TYR A 69 7.28 -24.62 1.71
C TYR A 69 6.84 -24.02 3.06
N GLY A 70 5.77 -23.23 3.09
CA GLY A 70 5.23 -22.61 4.31
C GLY A 70 4.01 -23.31 4.90
N HIS A 71 3.51 -24.37 4.27
CA HIS A 71 2.17 -24.94 4.52
C HIS A 71 1.97 -25.54 5.92
N ASP A 72 3.04 -25.95 6.62
CA ASP A 72 2.93 -26.62 7.93
C ASP A 72 2.74 -25.65 9.13
N ASN A 73 2.93 -24.34 8.93
CA ASN A 73 2.99 -23.39 10.05
C ASN A 73 1.80 -22.41 10.13
N PHE A 74 0.87 -22.44 9.19
CA PHE A 74 -0.18 -21.43 9.10
C PHE A 74 -1.53 -22.07 8.77
N ASP A 75 -2.51 -21.87 9.66
CA ASP A 75 -3.93 -22.18 9.41
C ASP A 75 -4.49 -21.17 8.40
N THR A 76 -4.07 -21.34 7.15
CA THR A 76 -4.35 -20.36 6.10
C THR A 76 -5.70 -20.67 5.48
N THR A 77 -6.66 -19.80 5.76
CA THR A 77 -7.80 -19.61 4.84
C THR A 77 -7.25 -19.38 3.42
N ASN A 78 -7.92 -19.92 2.40
CA ASN A 78 -7.43 -19.91 1.01
C ASN A 78 -7.47 -18.52 0.33
N VAL A 79 -7.42 -17.44 1.11
CA VAL A 79 -7.53 -16.06 0.66
C VAL A 79 -6.13 -15.53 0.33
N ILE A 80 -5.93 -15.10 -0.92
CA ILE A 80 -4.66 -14.58 -1.44
C ILE A 80 -4.03 -13.49 -0.56
N TRP A 81 -4.83 -12.60 0.03
CA TRP A 81 -4.38 -11.50 0.89
C TRP A 81 -3.64 -11.97 2.13
N HIS A 82 -4.08 -13.08 2.73
CA HIS A 82 -3.44 -13.63 3.90
C HIS A 82 -2.03 -14.13 3.56
N TRP A 83 -1.91 -14.87 2.46
CA TRP A 83 -0.62 -15.32 1.94
C TRP A 83 0.30 -14.17 1.55
N LEU A 84 -0.21 -13.13 0.89
CA LEU A 84 0.57 -11.93 0.58
C LEU A 84 1.11 -11.26 1.85
N THR A 85 0.29 -11.19 2.91
CA THR A 85 0.68 -10.55 4.19
C THR A 85 1.78 -11.34 4.89
N ILE A 86 1.61 -12.66 5.01
CA ILE A 86 2.63 -13.54 5.60
C ILE A 86 3.91 -13.51 4.76
N ALA A 87 3.79 -13.60 3.45
CA ALA A 87 4.93 -13.56 2.53
C ALA A 87 5.73 -12.25 2.69
N GLN A 88 5.04 -11.09 2.72
CA GLN A 88 5.70 -9.81 2.95
C GLN A 88 6.35 -9.72 4.33
N HIS A 89 5.71 -10.27 5.38
CA HIS A 89 6.27 -10.33 6.72
C HIS A 89 7.59 -11.13 6.77
N HIS A 90 7.70 -12.18 5.97
CA HIS A 90 8.93 -12.97 5.79
C HIS A 90 9.88 -12.42 4.72
N GLY A 91 9.66 -11.19 4.24
CA GLY A 91 10.56 -10.50 3.31
C GLY A 91 10.43 -10.92 1.85
N LEU A 92 9.42 -11.72 1.48
CA LEU A 92 9.14 -12.01 0.08
C LEU A 92 8.69 -10.72 -0.63
N PRO A 93 9.26 -10.40 -1.80
CA PRO A 93 8.76 -9.28 -2.60
C PRO A 93 7.32 -9.51 -3.04
N THR A 94 6.43 -8.55 -2.77
CA THR A 94 5.00 -8.62 -3.12
C THR A 94 4.54 -7.36 -3.84
N ARG A 95 3.34 -7.42 -4.42
CA ARG A 95 2.63 -6.28 -5.00
C ARG A 95 2.05 -5.32 -3.96
N MET A 96 2.26 -5.56 -2.66
CA MET A 96 1.66 -4.74 -1.61
C MET A 96 2.52 -3.51 -1.29
N LEU A 97 1.83 -2.43 -0.94
CA LEU A 97 2.41 -1.21 -0.39
C LEU A 97 1.78 -0.96 0.97
N ASP A 98 2.59 -0.50 1.91
CA ASP A 98 2.12 -0.18 3.26
C ASP A 98 1.51 1.24 3.26
N TRP A 99 0.28 1.33 3.75
CA TRP A 99 -0.42 2.59 3.95
C TRP A 99 -0.90 2.66 5.40
N THR A 100 -0.98 3.85 5.96
CA THR A 100 -1.46 4.10 7.32
C THR A 100 -2.65 5.05 7.31
N CYS A 101 -3.61 4.85 8.22
CA CYS A 101 -4.68 5.81 8.44
C CYS A 101 -4.24 7.01 9.31
N SER A 102 -3.02 6.96 9.88
CA SER A 102 -2.48 8.03 10.72
C SER A 102 -1.57 8.95 9.90
N PRO A 103 -1.94 10.23 9.70
CA PRO A 103 -1.11 11.19 8.98
C PRO A 103 0.25 11.40 9.66
N LEU A 104 0.29 11.36 11.00
CA LEU A 104 1.51 11.56 11.78
C LEU A 104 2.46 10.37 11.68
N LEU A 105 1.93 9.15 11.54
CA LEU A 105 2.77 7.98 11.31
C LEU A 105 3.41 8.03 9.91
N ALA A 106 2.66 8.47 8.90
CA ALA A 106 3.22 8.71 7.58
C ALA A 106 4.31 9.79 7.64
N MET A 107 4.06 10.90 8.33
CA MET A 107 5.05 11.95 8.53
C MET A 107 6.33 11.42 9.21
N HIS A 108 6.21 10.59 10.25
CA HIS A 108 7.36 9.94 10.87
C HIS A 108 8.21 9.19 9.83
N PHE A 109 7.60 8.38 8.96
CA PHE A 109 8.36 7.68 7.92
C PHE A 109 8.97 8.60 6.85
N ALA A 110 8.38 9.78 6.64
CA ALA A 110 8.95 10.80 5.76
C ALA A 110 10.16 11.52 6.37
N THR A 111 10.37 11.45 7.69
CA THR A 111 11.42 12.21 8.39
C THR A 111 12.34 11.36 9.27
N ALA A 112 12.10 10.06 9.41
CA ALA A 112 12.82 9.20 10.35
C ALA A 112 14.22 8.81 9.86
N ASP A 113 14.46 8.83 8.55
CA ASP A 113 15.74 8.41 7.97
C ASP A 113 16.73 9.58 7.90
N ILE A 114 17.75 9.52 8.75
CA ILE A 114 18.75 10.58 8.91
C ILE A 114 19.61 10.75 7.64
N ASP A 115 19.78 9.69 6.85
CA ASP A 115 20.53 9.74 5.60
C ASP A 115 19.85 10.65 4.55
N TYR A 116 18.57 10.98 4.77
CA TYR A 116 17.76 11.84 3.92
C TYR A 116 17.33 13.14 4.62
N ALA A 117 17.93 13.49 5.76
CA ALA A 117 17.54 14.68 6.54
C ALA A 117 17.63 16.01 5.74
N GLU A 118 18.52 16.07 4.75
CA GLU A 118 18.73 17.23 3.87
C GLU A 118 17.96 17.13 2.54
N GLN A 119 17.03 16.18 2.43
CA GLN A 119 16.19 15.98 1.25
C GLN A 119 14.72 16.25 1.56
N ASP A 120 13.99 16.70 0.53
CA ASP A 120 12.55 16.88 0.63
C ASP A 120 11.85 15.52 0.69
N GLY A 121 11.17 15.24 1.80
CA GLY A 121 10.30 14.08 1.96
C GLY A 121 8.95 14.27 1.28
N ILE A 122 8.23 13.17 1.04
CA ILE A 122 6.89 13.18 0.45
C ILE A 122 5.91 12.37 1.29
N ILE A 123 4.69 12.90 1.45
CA ILE A 123 3.57 12.18 2.05
C ILE A 123 2.49 12.03 0.98
N TRP A 124 2.26 10.78 0.57
CA TRP A 124 1.14 10.43 -0.28
C TRP A 124 -0.14 10.42 0.53
N LYS A 125 -1.21 10.97 -0.04
CA LYS A 125 -2.56 11.00 0.54
C LYS A 125 -3.54 10.49 -0.51
N VAL A 126 -4.26 9.42 -0.19
CA VAL A 126 -5.26 8.82 -1.10
C VAL A 126 -6.59 8.67 -0.41
N ASN A 127 -7.68 9.12 -1.06
CA ASN A 127 -9.03 8.85 -0.57
C ASN A 127 -9.40 7.42 -0.95
N TYR A 128 -9.54 6.54 0.05
CA TYR A 128 -9.85 5.15 -0.26
C TYR A 128 -11.32 4.96 -0.69
N HIS A 129 -12.26 5.81 -0.27
CA HIS A 129 -13.65 5.76 -0.76
C HIS A 129 -13.72 6.04 -2.26
N ASP A 130 -13.01 7.07 -2.73
CA ASP A 130 -12.99 7.43 -4.15
C ASP A 130 -12.24 6.38 -4.97
N SER A 131 -11.20 5.77 -4.39
CA SER A 131 -10.41 4.75 -5.06
C SER A 131 -11.23 3.49 -5.41
N TYR A 132 -12.21 3.11 -4.59
CA TYR A 132 -13.14 2.02 -4.91
C TYR A 132 -14.13 2.38 -6.04
N THR A 133 -14.47 3.67 -6.16
CA THR A 133 -15.48 4.13 -7.12
C THR A 133 -14.87 4.38 -8.50
N ASN A 134 -13.60 4.80 -8.54
CA ASN A 134 -12.89 5.21 -9.74
C ASN A 134 -11.89 4.16 -10.28
N SER A 135 -11.68 3.05 -9.54
CA SER A 135 -10.98 1.91 -10.11
C SER A 135 -11.93 1.19 -11.07
N ASP A 136 -11.59 1.22 -12.34
CA ASP A 136 -12.28 0.46 -13.38
C ASP A 136 -12.62 -0.93 -12.88
N LYS A 137 -13.90 -1.31 -12.97
CA LYS A 137 -14.41 -2.64 -12.63
C LYS A 137 -13.59 -3.78 -13.26
N HIS A 138 -12.81 -3.48 -14.31
CA HIS A 138 -11.89 -4.38 -14.98
C HIS A 138 -10.69 -4.85 -14.11
N LEU A 139 -10.19 -4.04 -13.18
CA LEU A 139 -9.15 -4.45 -12.23
C LEU A 139 -9.73 -5.42 -11.19
N LEU A 140 -10.96 -5.18 -10.73
CA LEU A 140 -11.69 -6.08 -9.84
C LEU A 140 -12.03 -7.41 -10.50
N THR A 141 -12.25 -7.45 -11.82
CA THR A 141 -12.42 -8.72 -12.56
C THR A 141 -11.13 -9.55 -12.55
N SER A 142 -9.94 -8.94 -12.56
CA SER A 142 -8.68 -9.70 -12.44
C SER A 142 -8.47 -10.29 -11.03
N VAL A 143 -8.86 -9.56 -9.98
CA VAL A 143 -8.85 -10.08 -8.59
C VAL A 143 -9.97 -11.10 -8.36
N GLY A 144 -11.11 -10.95 -9.02
CA GLY A 144 -12.25 -11.87 -8.97
C GLY A 144 -12.08 -13.15 -9.82
N ASN A 145 -11.31 -13.09 -10.91
CA ASN A 145 -11.00 -14.25 -11.75
C ASN A 145 -9.96 -15.20 -11.11
N GLU A 146 -9.29 -14.80 -10.03
CA GLU A 146 -8.39 -15.70 -9.30
C GLU A 146 -9.14 -16.83 -8.58
N LYS A 147 -10.47 -16.75 -8.42
CA LYS A 147 -11.31 -17.90 -8.02
C LYS A 147 -11.26 -19.07 -9.02
N HIS A 148 -10.75 -18.87 -10.24
CA HIS A 148 -10.59 -19.93 -11.23
C HIS A 148 -9.22 -20.63 -11.17
N LEU A 149 -8.26 -20.12 -10.38
CA LEU A 149 -6.98 -20.79 -10.16
C LEU A 149 -7.09 -21.93 -9.11
N ASP A 150 -8.22 -22.05 -8.42
CA ASP A 150 -8.50 -23.05 -7.38
C ASP A 150 -8.97 -24.42 -7.93
N LYS A 151 -8.92 -24.66 -9.25
CA LYS A 151 -9.37 -25.95 -9.86
C LYS A 151 -8.37 -26.64 -10.78
N ALA A 152 -7.15 -26.13 -10.91
CA ALA A 152 -6.09 -26.84 -11.62
C ALA A 152 -5.00 -27.20 -10.62
N ASP A 153 -4.66 -28.49 -10.61
CA ASP A 153 -3.51 -29.09 -9.92
C ASP A 153 -3.78 -29.59 -8.49
N VAL A 154 -4.59 -30.66 -8.42
CA VAL A 154 -4.22 -31.87 -7.64
C VAL A 154 -3.17 -32.63 -8.44
#